data_AF-A0A7C6ENV5-F1
#
_entry.id   AF-A0A7C6ENV5-F1
#
_cell.length_a   1.000
_cell.length_b   1.000
_cell.length_c   1.000
_cell.angle_alpha   90.00
_cell.angle_beta   90.00
_cell.angle_gamma   90.00
#
_symmetry.space_group_name_H-M   'P 1'
#
loop_
_entity.id
_entity.type
_entity.pdbx_description
1 polymer ?
#
loop_
_entity_poly.entity_id
_entity_poly.type
_entity_poly.pdbx_seq_one_letter_code
_entity_poly.pdbx_strand_id
1 'polypeptide(L)'
;MNRIAFLFLILSVLMFANPLLTGVINEFQTDIILGQKIEFHPINYGWEIPLVNTKVYAPGCSAFIDTSISNPPYGYTVIDSTILNGNIFLPLQTGYIYLYKSDYFIDEINYSDTLHSPILAPPPGASASRFAFIYFYNNQPYPSADWYIDSTPTLGTQNDDYPGCVISGYVYLNNNPIPNAIITANIVDSIQTSGPFHKACTTYTNNDGFYKFDSLWPVRYWMTATFGNYPPYSELSPRLWALWQTNLNFYFVGGEESKFEILSLQEPLNIYPNPFRNRTIIRYTIHDTGYKIQDTRYMIQDTRYKIQDIRLKIYDISGRLVKSFNLESCIMNHESAILWDGDDDSGRRLPSGVYFVRLETDEFKKNEKVILLR
;
A
#
# COMPACT_ATOMS: atom_id res chain seq x y z
N MET A 1 8.23 31.79 -44.71
CA MET A 1 9.15 31.40 -43.62
C MET A 1 8.88 32.11 -42.29
N ASN A 2 8.70 33.44 -42.25
CA ASN A 2 8.63 34.17 -40.96
C ASN A 2 7.39 33.88 -40.08
N ARG A 3 6.23 33.57 -40.65
CA ARG A 3 5.01 33.26 -39.85
C ARG A 3 5.06 31.89 -39.16
N ILE A 4 5.70 30.89 -39.78
CA ILE A 4 5.83 29.55 -39.21
C ILE A 4 6.89 29.55 -38.10
N ALA A 5 8.03 30.22 -38.31
CA ALA A 5 9.06 30.38 -37.29
C ALA A 5 8.53 31.17 -36.06
N PHE A 6 7.70 32.20 -36.28
CA PHE A 6 7.07 32.97 -35.21
C PHE A 6 6.03 32.15 -34.43
N LEU A 7 5.26 31.29 -35.12
CA LEU A 7 4.33 30.37 -34.45
C LEU A 7 5.06 29.32 -33.62
N PHE A 8 6.16 28.76 -34.11
CA PHE A 8 7.02 27.84 -33.36
C PHE A 8 7.67 28.51 -32.15
N LEU A 9 8.08 29.77 -32.27
CA LEU A 9 8.64 30.56 -31.16
C LEU A 9 7.56 30.86 -30.10
N ILE A 10 6.34 31.18 -30.51
CA ILE A 10 5.22 31.40 -29.56
C ILE A 10 4.83 30.09 -28.89
N LEU A 11 4.76 28.98 -29.63
CA LEU A 11 4.41 27.68 -29.08
C LEU A 11 5.49 27.18 -28.11
N SER A 12 6.78 27.37 -28.43
CA SER A 12 7.86 27.04 -27.52
C SER A 12 7.85 27.93 -26.28
N VAL A 13 7.68 29.25 -26.42
CA VAL A 13 7.55 30.17 -25.28
C VAL A 13 6.33 29.84 -24.42
N LEU A 14 5.20 29.42 -24.99
CA LEU A 14 4.02 28.96 -24.24
C LEU A 14 4.29 27.64 -23.51
N MET A 15 5.00 26.68 -24.13
CA MET A 15 5.40 25.43 -23.47
C MET A 15 6.45 25.63 -22.38
N PHE A 16 7.32 26.64 -22.48
CA PHE A 16 8.26 27.04 -21.44
C PHE A 16 7.62 27.90 -20.34
N ALA A 17 6.59 28.69 -20.67
CA ALA A 17 5.89 29.54 -19.71
C ALA A 17 4.90 28.75 -18.85
N ASN A 18 4.30 27.70 -19.39
CA ASN A 18 3.38 26.80 -18.69
C ASN A 18 3.52 25.38 -19.27
N PRO A 19 4.52 24.58 -18.84
CA PRO A 19 4.50 23.17 -19.17
C PRO A 19 3.17 22.60 -18.67
N LEU A 20 2.42 21.91 -19.53
CA LEU A 20 1.31 21.05 -19.10
C LEU A 20 1.94 19.93 -18.28
N LEU A 21 2.25 20.23 -17.02
CA LEU A 21 2.69 19.28 -16.01
C LEU A 21 1.54 18.28 -15.90
N THR A 22 1.75 17.02 -16.25
CA THR A 22 0.76 15.95 -16.01
C THR A 22 1.44 14.76 -15.39
N GLY A 23 0.75 14.09 -14.46
CA GLY A 23 1.34 13.00 -13.69
C GLY A 23 2.56 13.46 -12.89
N VAL A 24 2.40 14.47 -12.04
CA VAL A 24 3.45 14.94 -11.12
C VAL A 24 3.26 14.40 -9.71
N ILE A 25 2.05 14.00 -9.31
CA ILE A 25 1.83 13.31 -8.04
C ILE A 25 2.52 11.95 -8.14
N ASN A 26 3.48 11.74 -7.26
CA ASN A 26 4.27 10.52 -7.21
C ASN A 26 3.84 9.60 -6.08
N GLU A 27 3.57 10.19 -4.91
CA GLU A 27 3.28 9.44 -3.71
C GLU A 27 2.38 10.26 -2.79
N PHE A 28 1.47 9.63 -2.06
CA PHE A 28 0.67 10.34 -1.05
C PHE A 28 0.33 9.46 0.15
N GLN A 29 0.20 10.10 1.31
CA GLN A 29 -0.13 9.47 2.58
C GLN A 29 -1.37 10.13 3.20
N THR A 30 -2.34 9.31 3.60
CA THR A 30 -3.62 9.74 4.21
C THR A 30 -3.57 9.75 5.74
N ASP A 31 -2.48 9.27 6.35
CA ASP A 31 -2.33 9.07 7.78
C ASP A 31 -2.41 10.38 8.58
N ILE A 32 -3.42 10.50 9.44
CA ILE A 32 -3.65 11.67 10.30
C ILE A 32 -2.69 11.76 11.50
N ILE A 33 -2.06 10.66 11.90
CA ILE A 33 -1.14 10.60 13.05
C ILE A 33 0.29 10.94 12.60
N LEU A 34 0.72 10.40 11.46
CA LEU A 34 2.04 10.73 10.87
C LEU A 34 2.06 12.07 10.12
N GLY A 35 0.88 12.61 9.84
CA GLY A 35 0.70 13.79 9.00
C GLY A 35 0.48 13.38 7.55
N GLN A 36 -0.47 14.08 6.92
CA GLN A 36 -0.82 13.85 5.52
C GLN A 36 0.17 14.55 4.61
N LYS A 37 0.60 13.84 3.56
CA LYS A 37 1.70 14.25 2.71
C LYS A 37 1.40 13.92 1.26
N ILE A 38 1.88 14.76 0.36
CA ILE A 38 1.83 14.56 -1.09
C ILE A 38 3.23 14.83 -1.63
N GLU A 39 3.79 13.87 -2.35
CA GLU A 39 5.07 14.00 -3.02
C GLU A 39 4.88 14.29 -4.51
N PHE A 40 5.69 15.21 -4.99
CA PHE A 40 5.77 15.61 -6.38
C PHE A 40 7.04 15.04 -7.00
N HIS A 41 6.90 14.36 -8.12
CA HIS A 41 8.00 13.90 -8.97
C HIS A 41 7.63 14.08 -10.45
N PRO A 42 7.97 15.23 -11.05
CA PRO A 42 7.73 15.51 -12.46
C PRO A 42 8.76 14.77 -13.35
N ILE A 43 8.56 13.45 -13.53
CA ILE A 43 9.48 12.51 -14.24
C ILE A 43 9.96 13.02 -15.61
N ASN A 44 9.10 13.74 -16.33
CA ASN A 44 9.38 14.16 -17.71
C ASN A 44 10.08 15.53 -17.83
N TYR A 45 10.49 16.13 -16.71
CA TYR A 45 10.96 17.52 -16.69
C TYR A 45 12.38 17.62 -16.13
N GLY A 46 13.32 17.92 -17.02
CA GLY A 46 14.74 18.10 -16.70
C GLY A 46 15.12 19.50 -16.23
N TRP A 47 14.17 20.28 -15.72
CA TRP A 47 14.39 21.62 -15.20
C TRP A 47 13.65 21.83 -13.87
N GLU A 48 14.06 22.86 -13.14
CA GLU A 48 13.46 23.22 -11.85
C GLU A 48 12.05 23.78 -12.06
N ILE A 49 11.09 23.29 -11.28
CA ILE A 49 9.68 23.68 -11.37
C ILE A 49 9.29 24.40 -10.08
N PRO A 50 9.08 25.74 -10.10
CA PRO A 50 8.56 26.45 -8.94
C PRO A 50 7.20 25.89 -8.54
N LEU A 51 6.99 25.59 -7.26
CA LEU A 51 5.73 25.05 -6.74
C LEU A 51 4.87 26.11 -6.06
N VAL A 52 5.40 27.32 -5.81
CA VAL A 52 4.61 28.46 -5.34
C VAL A 52 3.36 28.69 -6.21
N ASN A 53 2.25 29.03 -5.56
CA ASN A 53 0.91 29.20 -6.14
C ASN A 53 0.30 27.91 -6.74
N THR A 54 0.83 26.74 -6.39
CA THR A 54 0.14 25.48 -6.66
C THR A 54 -0.97 25.30 -5.62
N LYS A 55 -2.19 25.18 -6.10
CA LYS A 55 -3.38 24.88 -5.31
C LYS A 55 -3.60 23.37 -5.28
N VAL A 56 -3.91 22.88 -4.10
CA VAL A 56 -4.28 21.49 -3.84
C VAL A 56 -5.74 21.49 -3.40
N TYR A 57 -6.59 20.76 -4.11
CA TYR A 57 -7.98 20.53 -3.74
C TYR A 57 -8.15 19.09 -3.28
N ALA A 58 -8.82 18.91 -2.15
CA ALA A 58 -9.18 17.62 -1.59
C ALA A 58 -10.64 17.68 -1.12
N PRO A 59 -11.27 16.55 -0.70
CA PRO A 59 -12.64 16.54 -0.25
C PRO A 59 -12.91 17.59 0.85
N GLY A 60 -13.79 18.55 0.54
CA GLY A 60 -14.23 19.59 1.48
C GLY A 60 -13.16 20.63 1.87
N CYS A 61 -11.97 20.63 1.27
CA CYS A 61 -10.91 21.56 1.61
C CYS A 61 -10.01 21.92 0.42
N SER A 62 -9.27 23.01 0.58
CA SER A 62 -8.26 23.43 -0.37
C SER A 62 -7.13 24.14 0.36
N ALA A 63 -5.91 23.94 -0.12
CA ALA A 63 -4.72 24.63 0.35
C ALA A 63 -3.90 25.10 -0.86
N PHE A 64 -2.92 25.96 -0.62
CA PHE A 64 -1.96 26.32 -1.65
C PHE A 64 -0.57 26.48 -1.08
N ILE A 65 0.43 26.31 -1.94
CA ILE A 65 1.83 26.51 -1.58
C ILE A 65 2.13 28.01 -1.65
N ASP A 66 2.29 28.65 -0.50
CA ASP A 66 2.61 30.08 -0.39
C ASP A 66 4.13 30.33 -0.23
N THR A 67 4.87 29.26 0.03
CA THR A 67 6.31 29.30 0.23
C THR A 67 7.01 29.23 -1.13
N SER A 68 8.09 30.00 -1.30
CA SER A 68 8.91 29.95 -2.52
C SER A 68 9.79 28.70 -2.53
N ILE A 69 9.16 27.56 -2.77
CA ILE A 69 9.80 26.26 -2.98
C ILE A 69 9.71 25.86 -4.46
N SER A 70 10.68 25.06 -4.89
CA SER A 70 10.75 24.50 -6.24
C SER A 70 11.05 23.01 -6.18
N ASN A 71 10.52 22.27 -7.13
CA ASN A 71 10.95 20.91 -7.38
C ASN A 71 12.26 20.92 -8.18
N PRO A 72 13.31 20.19 -7.75
CA PRO A 72 14.52 20.07 -8.54
C PRO A 72 14.26 19.34 -9.87
N PRO A 73 15.15 19.47 -10.88
CA PRO A 73 15.14 18.61 -12.06
C PRO A 73 15.14 17.12 -11.67
N TYR A 74 14.15 16.36 -12.13
CA TYR A 74 13.95 14.95 -11.74
C TYR A 74 13.92 14.71 -10.21
N GLY A 75 13.66 15.75 -9.42
CA GLY A 75 13.67 15.69 -7.96
C GLY A 75 12.34 15.26 -7.37
N TYR A 76 12.36 15.08 -6.05
CA TYR A 76 11.21 14.71 -5.22
C TYR A 76 10.96 15.85 -4.23
N THR A 77 9.73 16.34 -4.16
CA THR A 77 9.34 17.39 -3.20
C THR A 77 8.09 16.98 -2.44
N VAL A 78 8.18 16.96 -1.12
CA VAL A 78 7.05 16.65 -0.24
C VAL A 78 6.32 17.92 0.15
N ILE A 79 5.00 17.88 0.07
CA ILE A 79 4.08 18.91 0.52
C ILE A 79 3.20 18.37 1.63
N ASP A 80 3.15 19.11 2.73
CA ASP A 80 2.37 18.80 3.92
C ASP A 80 1.83 20.09 4.57
N SER A 81 1.16 19.94 5.71
CA SER A 81 0.57 21.06 6.46
C SER A 81 1.56 22.16 6.88
N THR A 82 2.87 21.89 6.88
CA THR A 82 3.89 22.87 7.32
C THR A 82 4.26 23.88 6.23
N ILE A 83 4.02 23.55 4.97
CA ILE A 83 4.33 24.40 3.81
C ILE A 83 3.09 24.83 3.02
N LEU A 84 1.93 24.32 3.42
CA LEU A 84 0.64 24.68 2.86
C LEU A 84 0.02 25.84 3.64
N ASN A 85 -0.51 26.82 2.90
CA ASN A 85 -1.44 27.79 3.41
C ASN A 85 -2.87 27.27 3.24
N GLY A 86 -3.59 27.14 4.35
CA GLY A 86 -4.86 26.42 4.42
C GLY A 86 -4.68 24.99 4.90
N ASN A 87 -5.79 24.26 4.96
CA ASN A 87 -5.79 22.88 5.45
C ASN A 87 -6.00 21.92 4.29
N ILE A 88 -5.29 20.80 4.34
CA ILE A 88 -5.56 19.63 3.52
C ILE A 88 -6.05 18.50 4.40
N PHE A 89 -7.08 17.80 3.93
CA PHE A 89 -7.58 16.59 4.54
C PHE A 89 -7.81 15.53 3.45
N LEU A 90 -7.01 14.48 3.48
CA LEU A 90 -7.12 13.30 2.62
C LEU A 90 -7.87 12.21 3.40
N PRO A 91 -9.14 11.88 3.08
CA PRO A 91 -9.86 10.84 3.79
C PRO A 91 -9.16 9.47 3.70
N LEU A 92 -9.32 8.64 4.73
CA LEU A 92 -8.68 7.31 4.80
C LEU A 92 -9.28 6.29 3.83
N GLN A 93 -10.54 6.46 3.43
CA GLN A 93 -11.28 5.45 2.65
C GLN A 93 -11.44 5.84 1.19
N THR A 94 -11.96 7.02 0.90
CA THR A 94 -12.20 7.47 -0.47
C THR A 94 -12.00 8.97 -0.57
N GLY A 95 -11.26 9.40 -1.59
CA GLY A 95 -10.95 10.80 -1.78
C GLY A 95 -10.37 11.11 -3.14
N TYR A 96 -10.01 12.37 -3.32
CA TYR A 96 -9.35 12.85 -4.52
C TYR A 96 -8.31 13.90 -4.16
N ILE A 97 -7.35 14.11 -5.05
CA ILE A 97 -6.44 15.24 -5.01
C ILE A 97 -6.42 15.85 -6.40
N TYR A 98 -6.75 17.14 -6.50
CA TYR A 98 -6.60 17.90 -7.73
C TYR A 98 -5.56 18.98 -7.55
N LEU A 99 -4.65 19.06 -8.50
CA LEU A 99 -3.58 20.04 -8.53
C LEU A 99 -3.82 21.06 -9.63
N TYR A 100 -3.71 22.33 -9.24
CA TYR A 100 -3.74 23.45 -10.18
C TYR A 100 -2.55 24.38 -9.92
N LYS A 101 -1.91 24.89 -10.97
CA LYS A 101 -0.90 25.95 -10.85
C LYS A 101 -1.37 27.16 -11.61
N SER A 102 -1.49 28.30 -10.93
CA SER A 102 -1.99 29.54 -11.55
C SER A 102 -3.29 29.31 -12.35
N ASP A 103 -4.19 28.50 -11.77
CA ASP A 103 -5.49 28.08 -12.33
C ASP A 103 -5.45 27.09 -13.51
N TYR A 104 -4.27 26.63 -13.93
CA TYR A 104 -4.13 25.54 -14.88
C TYR A 104 -4.13 24.19 -14.17
N PHE A 105 -4.97 23.27 -14.62
CA PHE A 105 -4.96 21.88 -14.16
C PHE A 105 -3.60 21.24 -14.46
N ILE A 106 -3.05 20.57 -13.46
CA ILE A 106 -1.79 19.83 -13.56
C ILE A 106 -2.06 18.33 -13.45
N ASP A 107 -2.70 17.90 -12.36
CA ASP A 107 -2.79 16.48 -12.09
C ASP A 107 -4.00 16.15 -11.22
N GLU A 108 -4.38 14.88 -11.31
CA GLU A 108 -5.44 14.33 -10.47
C GLU A 108 -5.12 12.93 -10.01
N ILE A 109 -5.55 12.65 -8.78
CA ILE A 109 -5.73 11.28 -8.31
C ILE A 109 -7.12 11.14 -7.72
N ASN A 110 -7.75 10.00 -8.01
CA ASN A 110 -8.97 9.54 -7.36
C ASN A 110 -8.63 8.20 -6.73
N TYR A 111 -8.85 8.07 -5.43
CA TYR A 111 -8.48 6.88 -4.68
C TYR A 111 -9.62 6.39 -3.81
N SER A 112 -9.65 5.08 -3.57
CA SER A 112 -10.66 4.42 -2.75
C SER A 112 -10.12 3.12 -2.15
N ASP A 113 -10.65 2.71 -1.01
CA ASP A 113 -10.41 1.42 -0.34
C ASP A 113 -11.12 0.25 -1.02
N THR A 114 -11.89 0.52 -2.09
CA THR A 114 -12.54 -0.52 -2.88
C THR A 114 -11.58 -1.22 -3.82
N LEU A 115 -11.70 -2.55 -3.91
CA LEU A 115 -10.96 -3.43 -4.82
C LEU A 115 -11.24 -3.18 -6.33
N HIS A 116 -11.99 -2.14 -6.69
CA HIS A 116 -12.19 -1.71 -8.08
C HIS A 116 -11.53 -0.36 -8.39
N SER A 117 -10.95 0.31 -7.39
CA SER A 117 -10.34 1.63 -7.56
C SER A 117 -8.94 1.56 -8.18
N PRO A 118 -8.63 2.33 -9.25
CA PRO A 118 -7.32 2.30 -9.90
C PRO A 118 -6.15 2.72 -8.99
N ILE A 119 -6.47 3.47 -7.92
CA ILE A 119 -5.54 3.88 -6.88
C ILE A 119 -6.21 3.52 -5.56
N LEU A 120 -5.50 2.74 -4.74
CA LEU A 120 -6.02 2.37 -3.44
C LEU A 120 -5.76 3.46 -2.42
N ALA A 121 -6.71 3.66 -1.51
CA ALA A 121 -6.47 4.48 -0.34
C ALA A 121 -5.37 3.79 0.50
N PRO A 122 -4.23 4.46 0.75
CA PRO A 122 -3.20 3.83 1.55
C PRO A 122 -3.67 3.67 2.99
N PRO A 123 -3.44 2.50 3.60
CA PRO A 123 -3.72 2.34 5.01
C PRO A 123 -2.81 3.27 5.83
N PRO A 124 -3.20 3.61 7.06
CA PRO A 124 -2.34 4.37 7.94
C PRO A 124 -0.95 3.72 8.10
N GLY A 125 0.10 4.54 8.17
CA GLY A 125 1.50 4.10 8.16
C GLY A 125 2.10 3.85 6.77
N ALA A 126 1.26 3.66 5.75
CA ALA A 126 1.68 3.45 4.37
C ALA A 126 1.44 4.70 3.52
N SER A 127 1.92 4.67 2.29
CA SER A 127 1.56 5.59 1.22
C SER A 127 1.06 4.82 0.00
N ALA A 128 0.44 5.52 -0.92
CA ALA A 128 0.22 5.02 -2.27
C ALA A 128 1.25 5.70 -3.16
N SER A 129 2.08 4.90 -3.82
CA SER A 129 3.21 5.33 -4.63
C SER A 129 3.02 4.93 -6.08
N ARG A 130 3.57 5.73 -6.98
CA ARG A 130 3.44 5.57 -8.42
C ARG A 130 4.61 4.76 -8.98
N PHE A 131 4.27 3.66 -9.64
CA PHE A 131 5.21 2.82 -10.37
C PHE A 131 5.13 3.13 -11.87
N ALA A 132 6.18 3.74 -12.43
CA ALA A 132 6.28 4.00 -13.86
C ALA A 132 6.85 2.79 -14.61
N PHE A 133 6.28 2.45 -15.76
CA PHE A 133 6.75 1.36 -16.63
C PHE A 133 6.48 1.63 -18.11
N ILE A 134 7.11 0.86 -18.99
CA ILE A 134 6.87 0.91 -20.44
C ILE A 134 6.00 -0.27 -20.83
N TYR A 135 4.83 0.03 -21.38
CA TYR A 135 3.90 -0.93 -21.96
C TYR A 135 4.09 -1.00 -23.47
N PHE A 136 4.07 -2.22 -24.04
CA PHE A 136 4.19 -2.42 -25.49
C PHE A 136 2.84 -2.76 -26.11
N TYR A 137 2.37 -1.90 -27.01
CA TYR A 137 1.21 -2.18 -27.87
C TYR A 137 1.66 -2.25 -29.32
N ASN A 138 1.40 -3.38 -30.00
CA ASN A 138 1.87 -3.63 -31.37
C ASN A 138 3.38 -3.33 -31.56
N ASN A 139 4.21 -3.77 -30.60
CA ASN A 139 5.66 -3.53 -30.54
C ASN A 139 6.07 -2.05 -30.43
N GLN A 140 5.15 -1.12 -30.15
CA GLN A 140 5.48 0.28 -29.86
C GLN A 140 5.47 0.54 -28.35
N PRO A 141 6.51 1.20 -27.80
CA PRO A 141 6.59 1.51 -26.38
C PRO A 141 5.71 2.71 -26.03
N TYR A 142 4.91 2.59 -24.98
CA TYR A 142 4.11 3.66 -24.40
C TYR A 142 4.47 3.82 -22.92
N PRO A 143 4.81 5.03 -22.45
CA PRO A 143 4.98 5.28 -21.04
C PRO A 143 3.63 5.08 -20.35
N SER A 144 3.65 4.32 -19.27
CA SER A 144 2.48 4.06 -18.44
C SER A 144 2.90 4.13 -16.96
N ALA A 145 1.90 4.14 -16.10
CA ALA A 145 2.13 4.06 -14.67
C ALA A 145 0.97 3.34 -14.00
N ASP A 146 1.29 2.71 -12.88
CA ASP A 146 0.35 2.14 -11.95
C ASP A 146 0.66 2.59 -10.52
N TRP A 147 -0.24 2.27 -9.60
CA TRP A 147 -0.11 2.65 -8.19
C TRP A 147 0.00 1.41 -7.32
N TYR A 148 0.77 1.56 -6.25
CA TYR A 148 1.11 0.51 -5.31
C TYR A 148 1.04 1.05 -3.88
N ILE A 149 0.62 0.23 -2.92
CA ILE A 149 0.78 0.57 -1.50
C ILE A 149 2.23 0.33 -1.12
N ASP A 150 2.90 1.43 -0.76
CA ASP A 150 4.22 1.42 -0.18
C ASP A 150 4.08 1.45 1.35
N SER A 151 4.58 0.40 1.98
CA SER A 151 4.50 0.24 3.42
C SER A 151 5.64 0.81 4.22
N THR A 152 6.70 1.19 3.54
CA THR A 152 7.88 1.78 4.15
C THR A 152 8.15 3.17 3.59
N PRO A 153 7.12 4.02 3.40
CA PRO A 153 7.18 5.18 2.53
C PRO A 153 8.43 6.04 2.76
N THR A 154 9.16 6.27 1.68
CA THR A 154 10.40 7.06 1.61
C THR A 154 10.19 8.43 0.96
N LEU A 155 9.16 9.14 1.44
CA LEU A 155 8.80 10.48 0.96
C LEU A 155 9.98 11.48 1.00
N GLY A 156 10.21 12.15 -0.12
CA GLY A 156 11.23 13.17 -0.37
C GLY A 156 12.47 12.62 -1.09
N THR A 157 12.49 11.35 -1.44
CA THR A 157 13.59 10.69 -2.13
C THR A 157 13.07 9.77 -3.23
N GLN A 158 13.98 9.25 -4.05
CA GLN A 158 13.60 8.21 -5.00
C GLN A 158 13.07 7.01 -4.23
N ASN A 159 11.83 6.64 -4.52
CA ASN A 159 11.19 5.46 -3.96
C ASN A 159 11.93 4.21 -4.49
N ASP A 160 12.90 3.74 -3.70
CA ASP A 160 13.78 2.60 -4.00
C ASP A 160 13.40 1.35 -3.18
N ASP A 161 12.37 1.46 -2.36
CA ASP A 161 11.95 0.46 -1.39
C ASP A 161 10.75 -0.37 -1.82
N TYR A 162 10.34 -0.30 -3.11
CA TYR A 162 9.28 -1.16 -3.65
C TYR A 162 9.49 -2.61 -3.20
N PRO A 163 8.69 -3.11 -2.23
CA PRO A 163 9.03 -4.36 -1.54
C PRO A 163 8.65 -5.58 -2.37
N GLY A 164 8.06 -5.36 -3.54
CA GLY A 164 7.36 -6.37 -4.31
C GLY A 164 5.94 -6.57 -3.79
N CYS A 165 5.00 -6.67 -4.72
CA CYS A 165 3.65 -7.10 -4.44
C CYS A 165 3.65 -8.48 -3.80
N VAL A 166 2.80 -8.66 -2.79
CA VAL A 166 2.55 -9.94 -2.16
C VAL A 166 1.13 -10.40 -2.49
N ILE A 167 1.04 -11.59 -3.07
CA ILE A 167 -0.23 -12.30 -3.28
C ILE A 167 -0.14 -13.59 -2.50
N SER A 168 -1.13 -13.86 -1.67
CA SER A 168 -1.24 -15.10 -0.92
C SER A 168 -2.67 -15.57 -0.93
N GLY A 169 -2.93 -16.75 -0.39
CA GLY A 169 -4.28 -17.24 -0.23
C GLY A 169 -4.28 -18.73 0.02
N TYR A 170 -5.46 -19.31 -0.06
CA TYR A 170 -5.69 -20.72 0.19
C TYR A 170 -6.37 -21.37 -1.02
N VAL A 171 -6.09 -22.66 -1.18
CA VAL A 171 -6.76 -23.50 -2.17
C VAL A 171 -7.58 -24.56 -1.46
N TYR A 172 -8.84 -24.68 -1.86
CA TYR A 172 -9.80 -25.59 -1.27
C TYR A 172 -10.40 -26.54 -2.31
N LEU A 173 -10.68 -27.78 -1.91
CA LEU A 173 -11.54 -28.72 -2.62
C LEU A 173 -12.71 -29.06 -1.72
N ASN A 174 -13.93 -28.71 -2.15
CA ASN A 174 -15.14 -28.87 -1.34
C ASN A 174 -14.96 -28.29 0.08
N ASN A 175 -14.38 -27.08 0.17
CA ASN A 175 -14.03 -26.36 1.40
C ASN A 175 -12.94 -27.02 2.29
N ASN A 176 -12.27 -28.07 1.83
CA ASN A 176 -11.12 -28.65 2.53
C ASN A 176 -9.80 -28.12 1.93
N PRO A 177 -8.83 -27.66 2.74
CA PRO A 177 -7.57 -27.16 2.23
C PRO A 177 -6.81 -28.24 1.45
N ILE A 178 -6.17 -27.83 0.35
CA ILE A 178 -5.46 -28.76 -0.55
C ILE A 178 -3.96 -28.52 -0.51
N PRO A 179 -3.14 -29.52 -0.14
CA PRO A 179 -1.69 -29.43 -0.28
C PRO A 179 -1.21 -29.70 -1.72
N ASN A 180 -0.07 -29.10 -2.08
CA ASN A 180 0.62 -29.29 -3.35
C ASN A 180 -0.20 -28.91 -4.60
N ALA A 181 -1.23 -28.07 -4.46
CA ALA A 181 -1.83 -27.40 -5.61
C ALA A 181 -0.81 -26.45 -6.23
N ILE A 182 -0.74 -26.44 -7.56
CA ILE A 182 0.20 -25.61 -8.32
C ILE A 182 -0.45 -24.27 -8.57
N ILE A 183 0.20 -23.19 -8.14
CA ILE A 183 -0.27 -21.83 -8.38
C ILE A 183 0.73 -21.12 -9.28
N THR A 184 0.26 -20.51 -10.36
CA THR A 184 1.12 -19.69 -11.23
C THR A 184 0.61 -18.26 -11.29
N ALA A 185 1.54 -17.32 -11.36
CA ALA A 185 1.27 -15.91 -11.63
C ALA A 185 2.02 -15.54 -12.90
N ASN A 186 1.31 -15.05 -13.92
CA ASN A 186 1.91 -14.61 -15.18
C ASN A 186 1.44 -13.20 -15.49
N ILE A 187 2.37 -12.28 -15.72
CA ILE A 187 1.99 -10.92 -16.08
C ILE A 187 1.13 -10.89 -17.35
N VAL A 188 0.09 -10.07 -17.33
CA VAL A 188 -0.84 -9.89 -18.47
C VAL A 188 -0.25 -8.94 -19.50
N ASP A 189 0.44 -7.92 -19.00
CA ASP A 189 0.97 -6.81 -19.76
C ASP A 189 2.36 -7.13 -20.32
N SER A 190 2.56 -6.84 -21.61
CA SER A 190 3.89 -6.84 -22.22
C SER A 190 4.66 -5.62 -21.73
N ILE A 191 5.37 -5.73 -20.61
CA ILE A 191 6.16 -4.63 -20.03
C ILE A 191 7.66 -4.90 -20.01
N GLN A 192 8.42 -3.82 -20.16
CA GLN A 192 9.84 -3.79 -19.86
C GLN A 192 10.05 -3.19 -18.48
N THR A 193 10.49 -4.03 -17.55
CA THR A 193 10.90 -3.65 -16.20
C THR A 193 12.28 -4.24 -15.92
N SER A 194 13.07 -3.55 -15.10
CA SER A 194 14.37 -3.99 -14.60
C SER A 194 14.31 -4.10 -13.08
N GLY A 195 14.78 -5.20 -12.50
CA GLY A 195 14.74 -5.42 -11.05
C GLY A 195 14.54 -6.89 -10.70
N PRO A 196 14.59 -7.24 -9.41
CA PRO A 196 14.55 -8.63 -8.96
C PRO A 196 13.15 -9.27 -8.99
N PHE A 197 12.10 -8.54 -9.38
CA PHE A 197 10.71 -9.00 -9.26
C PHE A 197 10.26 -9.89 -10.43
N HIS A 198 9.38 -10.84 -10.12
CA HIS A 198 8.95 -11.88 -11.04
C HIS A 198 7.92 -11.38 -12.07
N LYS A 199 8.20 -11.60 -13.36
CA LYS A 199 7.20 -11.45 -14.43
C LYS A 199 6.30 -12.68 -14.56
N ALA A 200 6.86 -13.85 -14.26
CA ALA A 200 6.14 -15.10 -14.16
C ALA A 200 6.78 -15.94 -13.06
N CYS A 201 5.97 -16.59 -12.23
CA CYS A 201 6.44 -17.47 -11.18
C CYS A 201 5.40 -18.52 -10.81
N THR A 202 5.88 -19.62 -10.22
CA THR A 202 5.06 -20.75 -9.77
C THR A 202 5.38 -21.05 -8.31
N THR A 203 4.36 -21.32 -7.52
CA THR A 203 4.48 -21.78 -6.13
C THR A 203 3.52 -22.95 -5.88
N TYR A 204 3.60 -23.54 -4.70
CA TYR A 204 2.78 -24.68 -4.30
C TYR A 204 2.13 -24.42 -2.96
N THR A 205 0.92 -24.94 -2.77
CA THR A 205 0.28 -24.87 -1.46
C THR A 205 0.96 -25.79 -0.45
N ASN A 206 1.06 -25.32 0.80
CA ASN A 206 1.53 -26.11 1.94
C ASN A 206 0.45 -27.10 2.44
N ASN A 207 0.72 -27.79 3.55
CA ASN A 207 -0.22 -28.75 4.16
C ASN A 207 -1.58 -28.17 4.57
N ASP A 208 -1.64 -26.86 4.81
CA ASP A 208 -2.85 -26.13 5.19
C ASP A 208 -3.55 -25.49 3.98
N GLY A 209 -3.09 -25.80 2.76
CA GLY A 209 -3.62 -25.25 1.53
C GLY A 209 -3.17 -23.82 1.22
N PHE A 210 -2.26 -23.25 2.02
CA PHE A 210 -1.77 -21.88 1.87
C PHE A 210 -0.69 -21.77 0.80
N TYR A 211 -0.76 -20.73 -0.03
CA TYR A 211 0.30 -20.34 -0.96
C TYR A 211 0.66 -18.86 -0.80
N LYS A 212 1.88 -18.51 -1.24
CA LYS A 212 2.37 -17.12 -1.28
C LYS A 212 3.31 -16.90 -2.46
N PHE A 213 3.13 -15.75 -3.11
CA PHE A 213 4.11 -15.06 -3.92
C PHE A 213 4.56 -13.82 -3.16
N ASP A 214 5.86 -13.68 -2.96
CA ASP A 214 6.50 -12.42 -2.64
C ASP A 214 7.36 -11.98 -3.83
N SER A 215 7.57 -10.68 -3.99
CA SER A 215 8.38 -10.13 -5.08
C SER A 215 7.72 -10.10 -6.47
N LEU A 216 6.42 -9.80 -6.56
CA LEU A 216 5.76 -9.48 -7.84
C LEU A 216 5.86 -7.99 -8.20
N TRP A 217 5.70 -7.64 -9.48
CA TRP A 217 5.57 -6.25 -9.94
C TRP A 217 4.17 -5.69 -9.64
N PRO A 218 3.97 -4.36 -9.57
CA PRO A 218 2.68 -3.76 -9.22
C PRO A 218 1.80 -3.59 -10.45
N VAL A 219 1.51 -4.71 -11.10
CA VAL A 219 0.88 -4.82 -12.42
C VAL A 219 -0.13 -5.97 -12.43
N ARG A 220 -0.78 -6.20 -13.58
CA ARG A 220 -1.80 -7.25 -13.71
C ARG A 220 -1.19 -8.62 -13.94
N TYR A 221 -1.74 -9.63 -13.28
CA TYR A 221 -1.33 -11.02 -13.45
C TYR A 221 -2.53 -11.90 -13.81
N TRP A 222 -2.32 -12.84 -14.73
CA TRP A 222 -3.11 -14.04 -14.88
C TRP A 222 -2.66 -15.02 -13.81
N MET A 223 -3.56 -15.28 -12.86
CA MET A 223 -3.34 -16.23 -11.78
C MET A 223 -3.99 -17.55 -12.15
N THR A 224 -3.26 -18.66 -12.01
CA THR A 224 -3.83 -19.98 -12.22
C THR A 224 -3.64 -20.91 -11.04
N ALA A 225 -4.61 -21.77 -10.80
CA ALA A 225 -4.54 -22.85 -9.82
C ALA A 225 -4.83 -24.19 -10.51
N THR A 226 -3.97 -25.18 -10.28
CA THR A 226 -4.09 -26.53 -10.85
C THR A 226 -3.91 -27.56 -9.75
N PHE A 227 -4.81 -28.56 -9.70
CA PHE A 227 -4.73 -29.66 -8.75
C PHE A 227 -5.22 -30.97 -9.38
N GLY A 228 -4.40 -32.02 -9.34
CA GLY A 228 -4.77 -33.34 -9.87
C GLY A 228 -5.25 -33.28 -11.32
N ASN A 229 -6.42 -33.87 -11.59
CA ASN A 229 -7.07 -33.87 -12.90
C ASN A 229 -8.11 -32.75 -13.08
N TYR A 230 -8.23 -31.84 -12.10
CA TYR A 230 -9.12 -30.69 -12.25
C TYR A 230 -8.52 -29.74 -13.31
N PRO A 231 -9.34 -29.17 -14.20
CA PRO A 231 -8.84 -28.24 -15.21
C PRO A 231 -8.16 -27.06 -14.52
N PRO A 232 -7.07 -26.51 -15.11
CA PRO A 232 -6.42 -25.33 -14.57
C PRO A 232 -7.44 -24.19 -14.54
N TYR A 233 -7.70 -23.67 -13.35
CA TYR A 233 -8.53 -22.49 -13.18
C TYR A 233 -7.66 -21.26 -13.42
N SER A 234 -8.12 -20.31 -14.22
CA SER A 234 -7.40 -19.06 -14.48
C SER A 234 -8.31 -17.87 -14.26
N GLU A 235 -7.81 -16.86 -13.56
CA GLU A 235 -8.51 -15.59 -13.39
C GLU A 235 -7.56 -14.44 -13.72
N LEU A 236 -8.12 -13.40 -14.34
CA LEU A 236 -7.39 -12.16 -14.47
C LEU A 236 -7.43 -11.58 -13.08
N SER A 237 -6.31 -11.67 -12.37
CA SER A 237 -6.16 -10.80 -11.24
C SER A 237 -6.31 -9.39 -11.79
N PRO A 238 -7.24 -8.56 -11.26
CA PRO A 238 -7.25 -7.14 -11.54
C PRO A 238 -5.84 -6.59 -11.34
N ARG A 239 -5.59 -5.31 -11.64
CA ARG A 239 -4.39 -4.70 -11.06
C ARG A 239 -4.54 -4.93 -9.56
N LEU A 240 -3.79 -5.88 -9.00
CA LEU A 240 -3.76 -6.12 -7.57
C LEU A 240 -2.88 -5.00 -7.05
N TRP A 241 -3.41 -3.79 -7.20
CA TRP A 241 -2.75 -2.50 -7.07
C TRP A 241 -2.02 -2.53 -5.78
N ALA A 242 -0.71 -2.59 -5.85
CA ALA A 242 0.06 -3.35 -4.89
C ALA A 242 -0.52 -3.33 -3.50
N LEU A 243 -1.32 -4.36 -3.23
CA LEU A 243 -1.88 -4.47 -1.93
C LEU A 243 -0.74 -4.99 -1.08
N TRP A 244 -0.63 -4.37 0.07
CA TRP A 244 -0.24 -5.05 1.27
C TRP A 244 -1.07 -6.32 1.41
N GLN A 245 -0.52 -7.43 0.89
CA GLN A 245 -1.09 -8.77 0.90
C GLN A 245 -2.51 -8.90 0.33
N THR A 246 -2.61 -9.19 -0.97
CA THR A 246 -3.88 -9.73 -1.50
C THR A 246 -4.08 -11.15 -0.98
N ASN A 247 -5.28 -11.46 -0.47
CA ASN A 247 -5.69 -12.84 -0.21
C ASN A 247 -6.62 -13.30 -1.32
N LEU A 248 -6.12 -14.16 -2.20
CA LEU A 248 -6.85 -14.73 -3.34
C LEU A 248 -7.07 -16.23 -3.10
N ASN A 249 -8.30 -16.60 -2.77
CA ASN A 249 -8.65 -17.99 -2.51
C ASN A 249 -9.19 -18.67 -3.77
N PHE A 250 -8.78 -19.92 -3.98
CA PHE A 250 -9.27 -20.78 -5.05
C PHE A 250 -10.14 -21.90 -4.46
N TYR A 251 -11.31 -22.13 -5.04
CA TYR A 251 -12.22 -23.17 -4.61
C TYR A 251 -12.54 -24.09 -5.79
N PHE A 252 -11.98 -25.31 -5.74
CA PHE A 252 -12.43 -26.43 -6.54
C PHE A 252 -13.70 -27.03 -5.91
N VAL A 253 -14.77 -27.17 -6.67
CA VAL A 253 -15.97 -27.90 -6.24
C VAL A 253 -16.03 -29.21 -7.01
N GLY A 254 -16.47 -30.30 -6.38
CA GLY A 254 -16.69 -31.58 -7.06
C GLY A 254 -17.76 -31.42 -8.15
N GLY A 255 -17.34 -31.28 -9.40
CA GLY A 255 -18.19 -30.96 -10.55
C GLY A 255 -17.45 -30.07 -11.56
N GLU A 256 -18.16 -29.51 -12.55
CA GLU A 256 -17.59 -28.56 -13.53
C GLU A 256 -17.47 -27.12 -12.99
N GLU A 257 -17.96 -26.84 -11.78
CA GLU A 257 -17.98 -25.49 -11.23
C GLU A 257 -16.80 -25.24 -10.27
N SER A 258 -16.01 -24.21 -10.52
CA SER A 258 -14.96 -23.69 -9.64
C SER A 258 -15.16 -22.19 -9.45
N LYS A 259 -14.75 -21.64 -8.29
CA LYS A 259 -14.89 -20.20 -7.98
C LYS A 259 -13.66 -19.65 -7.25
N PHE A 260 -13.57 -18.33 -7.17
CA PHE A 260 -12.54 -17.63 -6.40
C PHE A 260 -13.14 -16.55 -5.49
N GLU A 261 -12.31 -16.03 -4.59
CA GLU A 261 -12.64 -14.92 -3.71
C GLU A 261 -11.40 -14.05 -3.51
N ILE A 262 -11.52 -12.74 -3.76
CA ILE A 262 -10.48 -11.76 -3.46
C ILE A 262 -10.86 -11.07 -2.15
N LEU A 263 -10.00 -11.21 -1.15
CA LEU A 263 -10.09 -10.56 0.15
C LEU A 263 -8.91 -9.59 0.28
N SER A 264 -9.19 -8.34 0.64
CA SER A 264 -8.15 -7.42 1.12
C SER A 264 -7.87 -7.78 2.58
N LEU A 265 -6.64 -8.21 2.88
CA LEU A 265 -6.18 -8.36 4.25
C LEU A 265 -5.41 -7.10 4.63
N GLN A 266 -5.88 -6.37 5.64
CA GLN A 266 -4.99 -5.48 6.37
C GLN A 266 -4.00 -6.34 7.16
N GLU A 267 -2.69 -6.06 7.06
CA GLU A 267 -1.70 -6.73 7.90
C GLU A 267 -2.07 -6.55 9.38
N PRO A 268 -2.09 -7.62 10.18
CA PRO A 268 -2.52 -7.55 11.57
C PRO A 268 -1.54 -6.75 12.45
N LEU A 269 -0.32 -6.48 11.97
CA LEU A 269 0.70 -5.70 12.68
C LEU A 269 1.59 -4.94 11.68
N ASN A 270 1.58 -3.61 11.74
CA ASN A 270 2.47 -2.70 11.01
C ASN A 270 3.31 -1.87 11.99
N ILE A 271 4.55 -1.57 11.65
CA ILE A 271 5.40 -0.67 12.44
C ILE A 271 6.09 0.32 11.51
N TYR A 272 5.72 1.59 11.62
CA TYR A 272 6.30 2.66 10.81
C TYR A 272 6.45 3.98 11.60
N PRO A 273 7.52 4.77 11.39
CA PRO A 273 8.68 4.46 10.55
C PRO A 273 9.53 3.31 11.10
N ASN A 274 10.18 2.55 10.23
CA ASN A 274 11.12 1.50 10.61
C ASN A 274 12.20 1.32 9.52
N PRO A 275 13.49 1.66 9.77
CA PRO A 275 14.05 2.12 11.04
C PRO A 275 13.52 3.47 11.53
N PHE A 276 13.58 3.73 12.84
CA PHE A 276 13.17 5.01 13.42
C PHE A 276 14.22 5.62 14.35
N ARG A 277 14.21 6.95 14.50
CA ARG A 277 15.07 7.69 15.44
C ARG A 277 14.37 8.11 16.73
N ASN A 278 13.24 8.79 16.59
CA ASN A 278 12.56 9.45 17.71
C ASN A 278 11.35 8.66 18.18
N ARG A 279 10.54 8.19 17.23
CA ARG A 279 9.32 7.42 17.49
C ARG A 279 8.94 6.55 16.31
N THR A 280 8.21 5.50 16.61
CA THR A 280 7.47 4.68 15.65
C THR A 280 6.02 4.53 16.10
N ILE A 281 5.13 4.26 15.16
CA ILE A 281 3.76 3.85 15.41
C ILE A 281 3.68 2.34 15.20
N ILE A 282 3.04 1.65 16.14
CA ILE A 282 2.69 0.24 16.04
C ILE A 282 1.19 0.18 15.75
N ARG A 283 0.81 -0.16 14.53
CA ARG A 283 -0.58 -0.34 14.12
C ARG A 283 -0.92 -1.81 14.11
N TYR A 284 -2.12 -2.17 14.55
CA TYR A 284 -2.55 -3.55 14.57
C TYR A 284 -4.06 -3.67 14.41
N THR A 285 -4.50 -4.77 13.81
CA THR A 285 -5.90 -5.15 13.70
C THR A 285 -6.07 -6.54 14.28
N ILE A 286 -7.08 -6.70 15.14
CA ILE A 286 -7.42 -7.98 15.74
C ILE A 286 -8.70 -8.44 15.07
N HIS A 287 -8.59 -9.46 14.23
CA HIS A 287 -9.75 -10.00 13.54
C HIS A 287 -10.54 -10.92 14.46
N ASP A 288 -11.86 -10.80 14.41
CA ASP A 288 -12.75 -11.84 14.94
C ASP A 288 -12.66 -13.05 14.01
N THR A 289 -11.99 -14.11 14.46
CA THR A 289 -11.88 -15.37 13.72
C THR A 289 -13.18 -16.16 13.69
N GLY A 290 -14.24 -15.65 14.34
CA GLY A 290 -15.63 -15.99 14.06
C GLY A 290 -15.85 -17.47 13.76
N TYR A 291 -16.02 -18.29 14.80
CA TYR A 291 -16.73 -19.55 14.65
C TYR A 291 -18.06 -19.23 13.94
N LYS A 292 -18.13 -19.51 12.63
CA LYS A 292 -19.37 -19.47 11.87
C LYS A 292 -20.29 -20.52 12.47
N ILE A 293 -21.22 -20.11 13.33
CA ILE A 293 -22.35 -20.96 13.70
C ILE A 293 -23.25 -21.02 12.47
N GLN A 294 -23.04 -22.04 11.64
CA GLN A 294 -24.05 -22.54 10.71
C GLN A 294 -25.11 -23.29 11.53
N ASP A 295 -26.11 -22.59 12.08
CA ASP A 295 -27.51 -23.05 12.15
C ASP A 295 -28.37 -21.97 12.83
N THR A 296 -29.04 -21.14 12.04
CA THR A 296 -30.00 -20.11 12.49
C THR A 296 -31.34 -20.72 12.93
N ARG A 297 -31.33 -21.75 13.78
CA ARG A 297 -32.57 -22.32 14.35
C ARG A 297 -32.63 -22.48 15.87
N TYR A 298 -31.57 -22.11 16.59
CA TYR A 298 -31.62 -22.02 18.05
C TYR A 298 -30.92 -20.75 18.53
N MET A 299 -31.64 -19.63 18.52
CA MET A 299 -31.29 -18.50 19.38
C MET A 299 -31.78 -18.82 20.78
N ILE A 300 -30.88 -19.15 21.71
CA ILE A 300 -30.91 -18.73 23.12
C ILE A 300 -29.53 -18.98 23.77
N GLN A 301 -28.93 -17.86 24.17
CA GLN A 301 -28.10 -17.59 25.36
C GLN A 301 -26.89 -18.48 25.67
N ASP A 302 -25.70 -17.99 25.30
CA ASP A 302 -24.61 -17.70 26.25
C ASP A 302 -23.50 -16.88 25.53
N THR A 303 -23.74 -15.58 25.29
CA THR A 303 -22.70 -14.64 24.80
C THR A 303 -21.77 -14.24 25.95
N ARG A 304 -21.08 -15.23 26.54
CA ARG A 304 -19.76 -14.98 27.10
C ARG A 304 -18.85 -14.68 25.92
N TYR A 305 -18.81 -13.40 25.52
CA TYR A 305 -17.70 -12.86 24.73
C TYR A 305 -16.43 -13.32 25.45
N LYS A 306 -15.78 -14.35 24.91
CA LYS A 306 -14.47 -14.76 25.40
C LYS A 306 -13.57 -13.59 25.05
N ILE A 307 -13.23 -12.77 26.05
CA ILE A 307 -12.20 -11.74 25.90
C ILE A 307 -10.94 -12.50 25.50
N GLN A 308 -10.58 -12.44 24.23
CA GLN A 308 -9.32 -13.02 23.77
C GLN A 308 -8.20 -12.32 24.56
N ASP A 309 -7.26 -13.10 25.11
CA ASP A 309 -6.10 -12.54 25.80
C ASP A 309 -5.15 -11.96 24.75
N ILE A 310 -5.35 -10.69 24.42
CA ILE A 310 -4.59 -9.98 23.41
C ILE A 310 -3.40 -9.32 24.09
N ARG A 311 -2.20 -9.58 23.58
CA ARG A 311 -0.93 -9.08 24.12
C ARG A 311 -0.11 -8.44 23.01
N LEU A 312 0.22 -7.17 23.19
CA LEU A 312 1.21 -6.47 22.38
C LEU A 312 2.42 -6.12 23.25
N LYS A 313 3.58 -6.67 22.90
CA LYS A 313 4.81 -6.58 23.69
C LYS A 313 6.02 -6.31 22.81
N ILE A 314 7.03 -5.65 23.36
CA ILE A 314 8.31 -5.41 22.69
C ILE A 314 9.41 -6.16 23.43
N TYR A 315 10.26 -6.84 22.68
CA TYR A 315 11.40 -7.60 23.18
C TYR A 315 12.69 -7.07 22.56
N ASP A 316 13.80 -7.14 23.31
CA ASP A 316 15.12 -6.95 22.72
C ASP A 316 15.61 -8.22 21.99
N ILE A 317 16.77 -8.13 21.35
CA ILE A 317 17.37 -9.25 20.58
C ILE A 317 17.66 -10.51 21.42
N SER A 318 17.74 -10.38 22.75
CA SER A 318 17.92 -11.53 23.66
C SER A 318 16.58 -12.19 24.05
N GLY A 319 15.46 -11.62 23.61
CA GLY A 319 14.11 -12.07 23.98
C GLY A 319 13.63 -11.54 25.33
N ARG A 320 14.34 -10.57 25.93
CA ARG A 320 13.90 -9.93 27.17
C ARG A 320 12.79 -8.92 26.87
N LEU A 321 11.70 -8.98 27.62
CA LEU A 321 10.60 -8.03 27.56
C LEU A 321 11.09 -6.63 27.96
N VAL A 322 10.88 -5.64 27.10
CA VAL A 322 11.25 -4.24 27.36
C VAL A 322 10.04 -3.32 27.51
N LYS A 323 8.96 -3.59 26.77
CA LYS A 323 7.73 -2.79 26.82
C LYS A 323 6.50 -3.70 26.73
N SER A 324 5.46 -3.38 27.47
CA SER A 324 4.14 -3.99 27.36
C SER A 324 3.05 -2.93 27.23
N PHE A 325 2.04 -3.20 26.40
CA PHE A 325 0.95 -2.26 26.16
C PHE A 325 -0.37 -2.82 26.70
N ASN A 326 -1.15 -1.95 27.35
CA ASN A 326 -2.52 -2.27 27.72
C ASN A 326 -3.43 -2.06 26.51
N LEU A 327 -4.19 -3.09 26.14
CA LEU A 327 -5.06 -3.12 24.98
C LEU A 327 -6.56 -3.11 25.35
N GLU A 328 -6.92 -2.74 26.59
CA GLU A 328 -8.31 -2.73 27.06
C GLU A 328 -9.29 -1.93 26.17
N SER A 329 -8.79 -0.96 25.40
CA SER A 329 -9.59 -0.16 24.48
C SER A 329 -9.54 -0.61 23.01
N CYS A 330 -8.92 -1.75 22.70
CA CYS A 330 -8.86 -2.22 21.31
C CYS A 330 -10.25 -2.69 20.85
N ILE A 331 -10.64 -2.29 19.63
CA ILE A 331 -11.91 -2.69 19.04
C ILE A 331 -11.62 -3.78 17.99
N MET A 332 -12.26 -4.94 18.13
CA MET A 332 -12.12 -6.03 17.16
C MET A 332 -12.55 -5.59 15.76
N ASN A 333 -11.83 -6.06 14.75
CA ASN A 333 -12.01 -5.71 13.33
C ASN A 333 -11.80 -4.22 12.99
N HIS A 334 -11.22 -3.44 13.90
CA HIS A 334 -10.82 -2.06 13.66
C HIS A 334 -9.32 -1.88 13.88
N GLU A 335 -8.68 -1.06 13.04
CA GLU A 335 -7.27 -0.71 13.21
C GLU A 335 -7.08 0.09 14.51
N SER A 336 -6.10 -0.31 15.31
CA SER A 336 -5.66 0.38 16.51
C SER A 336 -4.19 0.79 16.36
N ALA A 337 -3.78 1.89 16.97
CA ALA A 337 -2.44 2.43 16.85
C ALA A 337 -1.85 2.81 18.22
N ILE A 338 -0.58 2.49 18.44
CA ILE A 338 0.17 2.85 19.64
C ILE A 338 1.47 3.55 19.26
N LEU A 339 1.77 4.65 19.95
CA LEU A 339 3.02 5.38 19.81
C LEU A 339 4.10 4.75 20.71
N TRP A 340 5.29 4.55 20.16
CA TRP A 340 6.46 4.14 20.92
C TRP A 340 7.65 5.03 20.62
N ASP A 341 8.19 5.67 21.66
CA ASP A 341 9.31 6.61 21.55
C ASP A 341 10.68 5.91 21.77
N GLY A 342 10.73 4.57 21.74
CA GLY A 342 11.97 3.81 21.96
C GLY A 342 12.43 3.82 23.42
N ASP A 343 11.49 3.68 24.34
CA ASP A 343 11.67 3.59 25.79
C ASP A 343 11.14 2.26 26.37
N ASP A 344 11.56 1.88 27.57
CA ASP A 344 11.06 0.69 28.29
C ASP A 344 9.82 0.99 29.16
N ASP A 345 9.28 -0.01 29.87
CA ASP A 345 8.12 0.18 30.77
C ASP A 345 8.39 1.12 31.95
N SER A 346 9.66 1.40 32.26
CA SER A 346 10.06 2.40 33.27
C SER A 346 10.29 3.80 32.67
N GLY A 347 10.00 3.99 31.37
CA GLY A 347 10.23 5.23 30.64
C GLY A 347 11.71 5.49 30.34
N ARG A 348 12.60 4.51 30.53
CA ARG A 348 14.02 4.66 30.23
C ARG A 348 14.24 4.47 28.74
N ARG A 349 14.98 5.41 28.17
CA ARG A 349 15.38 5.43 26.77
C ARG A 349 16.27 4.23 26.44
N LEU A 350 15.84 3.42 25.47
CA LEU A 350 16.56 2.24 25.01
C LEU A 350 17.74 2.60 24.09
N PRO A 351 18.80 1.78 24.01
CA PRO A 351 19.91 1.99 23.08
C PRO A 351 19.50 1.71 21.63
N SER A 352 20.26 2.22 20.66
CA SER A 352 20.11 1.81 19.26
C SER A 352 20.28 0.29 19.14
N GLY A 353 19.48 -0.33 18.27
CA GLY A 353 19.52 -1.77 18.10
C GLY A 353 18.24 -2.33 17.48
N VAL A 354 18.21 -3.66 17.43
CA VAL A 354 17.08 -4.42 16.91
C VAL A 354 16.19 -4.86 18.06
N TYR A 355 14.88 -4.65 17.88
CA TYR A 355 13.82 -5.07 18.78
C TYR A 355 12.75 -5.84 18.00
N PHE A 356 11.89 -6.56 18.71
CA PHE A 356 10.80 -7.32 18.14
C PHE A 356 9.50 -6.94 18.82
N VAL A 357 8.55 -6.41 18.04
CA VAL A 357 7.18 -6.22 18.49
C VAL A 357 6.41 -7.50 18.21
N ARG A 358 5.65 -7.96 19.20
CA ARG A 358 4.87 -9.18 19.13
C ARG A 358 3.43 -8.86 19.46
N LEU A 359 2.55 -9.13 18.50
CA LEU A 359 1.10 -9.19 18.71
C LEU A 359 0.70 -10.65 18.84
N GLU A 360 0.04 -10.98 19.94
CA GLU A 360 -0.35 -12.36 20.28
C GLU A 360 -1.78 -12.37 20.78
N THR A 361 -2.56 -13.31 20.29
CA THR A 361 -3.88 -13.69 20.79
C THR A 361 -3.87 -15.18 21.10
N ASP A 362 -5.00 -15.72 21.56
CA ASP A 362 -5.19 -17.16 21.73
C ASP A 362 -4.95 -17.96 20.43
N GLU A 363 -5.18 -17.34 19.27
CA GLU A 363 -5.27 -18.03 17.98
C GLU A 363 -4.18 -17.64 16.98
N PHE A 364 -3.58 -16.45 17.14
CA PHE A 364 -2.53 -15.98 16.26
C PHE A 364 -1.37 -15.34 17.01
N LYS A 365 -0.19 -15.42 16.41
CA LYS A 365 1.01 -14.74 16.88
C LYS A 365 1.76 -14.17 15.70
N LYS A 366 1.93 -12.85 15.70
CA LYS A 366 2.70 -12.10 14.70
C LYS A 366 3.87 -11.40 15.38
N ASN A 367 5.06 -11.54 14.83
CA ASN A 367 6.26 -10.84 15.28
C ASN A 367 6.77 -9.96 14.15
N GLU A 368 7.08 -8.70 14.46
CA GLU A 368 7.67 -7.75 13.52
C GLU A 368 8.95 -7.17 14.10
N LYS A 369 9.99 -7.12 13.25
CA LYS A 369 11.31 -6.61 13.61
C LYS A 369 11.31 -5.09 13.47
N VAL A 370 11.78 -4.38 14.49
CA VAL A 370 11.91 -2.92 14.47
C VAL A 370 13.33 -2.48 14.82
N ILE A 371 13.84 -1.47 14.11
CA ILE A 371 15.20 -0.96 14.25
C ILE A 371 15.16 0.46 14.82
N LEU A 372 15.76 0.66 16.00
CA LEU A 372 15.93 1.96 16.64
C LEU A 372 17.33 2.52 16.36
N LEU A 373 17.39 3.76 15.88
CA LEU A 373 18.59 4.55 15.62
C LEU A 373 18.65 5.73 16.62
N ARG A 374 19.82 6.11 17.12
CA ARG A 374 20.01 7.28 18.00
C ARG A 374 21.00 8.25 17.39
#